data_AF-A0A962X2C7-F1
#
_entry.id   AF-A0A962X2C7-F1
#
_cell.length_a   1.000
_cell.length_b   1.000
_cell.length_c   1.000
_cell.angle_alpha   90.00
_cell.angle_beta   90.00
_cell.angle_gamma   90.00
#
_symmetry.space_group_name_H-M   'P 1'
#
loop_
_entity.id
_entity.type
_entity.pdbx_description
1 polymer ?
#
loop_
_entity_poly.entity_id
_entity_poly.type
_entity_poly.pdbx_seq_one_letter_code
_entity_poly.pdbx_strand_id
1 'polypeptide(L)'
;FQMWPSLIAICWWPYLTRQGVVAGLVVGLVAVTLTESIGAQFMPWGRWPMTLHSAFWGILFNLIVAILVSAMTQNDEEMQHRMVFHRFLREHAGLPKEKRGLVPVAWIITLTWFFFGIGPGAVIGNWIFGDPTDASSWLFGIPSIWAWQILWWALGVFMMWFLAYRMELSRVPHKEVEALHEDIGDIDFGSDQSR
;
A
#
# COMPACT_ATOMS: atom_id res chain seq x y z
N PHE A 1 -5.12 -8.29 -2.02
CA PHE A 1 -5.86 -7.35 -1.14
C PHE A 1 -5.98 -7.83 0.30
N GLN A 2 -6.22 -9.11 0.57
CA GLN A 2 -6.48 -9.59 1.94
C GLN A 2 -5.32 -9.43 2.95
N MET A 3 -4.08 -9.26 2.47
CA MET A 3 -2.90 -9.03 3.33
C MET A 3 -2.73 -7.56 3.76
N TRP A 4 -3.55 -6.66 3.23
CA TRP A 4 -3.45 -5.22 3.55
C TRP A 4 -3.62 -4.92 5.04
N PRO A 5 -4.57 -5.53 5.78
CA PRO A 5 -4.70 -5.30 7.21
C PRO A 5 -3.46 -5.71 7.99
N SER A 6 -2.76 -6.78 7.56
CA SER A 6 -1.49 -7.21 8.16
C SER A 6 -0.38 -6.18 7.94
N LEU A 7 -0.25 -5.64 6.73
CA LEU A 7 0.71 -4.57 6.43
C LEU A 7 0.39 -3.30 7.20
N ILE A 8 -0.89 -2.94 7.30
CA ILE A 8 -1.36 -1.80 8.09
C ILE A 8 -0.99 -1.98 9.56
N ALA A 9 -1.22 -3.16 10.12
CA ALA A 9 -0.90 -3.48 11.51
C ALA A 9 0.59 -3.30 11.83
N ILE A 10 1.47 -3.76 10.94
CA ILE A 10 2.92 -3.74 11.15
C ILE A 10 3.50 -2.35 10.90
N CYS A 11 3.10 -1.67 9.83
CA CYS A 11 3.79 -0.46 9.38
C CYS A 11 3.21 0.85 9.93
N TRP A 12 1.90 0.91 10.23
CA TRP A 12 1.24 2.19 10.54
C TRP A 12 0.32 2.16 11.76
N TRP A 13 -0.36 1.04 12.04
CA TRP A 13 -1.42 1.00 13.04
C TRP A 13 -1.25 -0.15 14.05
N PRO A 14 -0.53 0.08 15.17
CA PRO A 14 -0.23 -0.96 16.18
C PRO A 14 -1.44 -1.48 16.95
N TYR A 15 -2.62 -0.88 16.74
CA TYR A 15 -3.88 -1.29 17.36
C TYR A 15 -4.32 -2.68 16.93
N LEU A 16 -4.07 -3.06 15.66
CA LEU A 16 -4.52 -4.34 15.15
C LEU A 16 -3.73 -5.49 15.80
N THR A 17 -4.43 -6.37 16.48
CA THR A 17 -3.85 -7.54 17.17
C THR A 17 -3.65 -8.68 16.17
N ARG A 18 -2.78 -9.64 16.52
CA ARG A 18 -2.59 -10.86 15.71
C ARG A 18 -3.92 -11.60 15.53
N GLN A 19 -4.69 -11.73 16.60
CA GLN A 19 -5.99 -12.42 16.59
C GLN A 19 -6.97 -11.70 15.67
N GLY A 20 -7.05 -10.37 15.74
CA GLY A 20 -7.89 -9.58 14.86
C GLY A 20 -7.51 -9.72 13.40
N VAL A 21 -6.23 -9.57 13.05
CA VAL A 21 -5.76 -9.69 11.67
C VAL A 21 -6.04 -11.09 11.09
N VAL A 22 -5.83 -12.16 11.87
CA VAL A 22 -6.10 -13.54 11.42
C VAL A 22 -7.60 -13.77 11.24
N ALA A 23 -8.43 -13.34 12.19
CA ALA A 23 -9.88 -13.45 12.08
C ALA A 23 -10.42 -12.67 10.87
N GLY A 24 -9.92 -11.45 10.67
CA GLY A 24 -10.24 -10.62 9.51
C GLY A 24 -9.86 -11.29 8.20
N LEU A 25 -8.65 -11.89 8.11
CA LEU A 25 -8.21 -12.63 6.93
C LEU A 25 -9.17 -13.78 6.59
N VAL A 26 -9.53 -14.60 7.57
CA VAL A 26 -10.46 -15.72 7.38
C VAL A 26 -11.82 -15.23 6.88
N VAL A 27 -12.42 -14.24 7.56
CA VAL A 27 -13.72 -13.70 7.17
C VAL A 27 -13.66 -13.03 5.79
N GLY A 28 -12.57 -12.33 5.50
CA GLY A 28 -12.34 -11.71 4.20
C GLY A 28 -12.28 -12.73 3.06
N LEU A 29 -11.62 -13.87 3.27
CA LEU A 29 -11.57 -14.96 2.28
C LEU A 29 -12.95 -15.59 2.06
N VAL A 30 -13.72 -15.79 3.14
CA VAL A 30 -15.12 -16.27 3.03
C VAL A 30 -15.96 -15.27 2.24
N ALA A 31 -15.88 -13.97 2.55
CA ALA A 31 -16.62 -12.93 1.84
C ALA A 31 -16.28 -12.87 0.34
N VAL A 32 -15.00 -12.98 -0.04
CA VAL A 32 -14.61 -13.07 -1.46
C VAL A 32 -15.23 -14.30 -2.11
N THR A 33 -15.18 -15.45 -1.44
CA THR A 33 -15.73 -16.70 -1.97
C THR A 33 -17.24 -16.59 -2.21
N LEU A 34 -17.98 -15.99 -1.27
CA LEU A 34 -19.43 -15.80 -1.35
C LEU A 34 -19.87 -14.72 -2.35
N THR A 35 -18.97 -13.83 -2.77
CA THR A 35 -19.25 -12.75 -3.73
C THR A 35 -18.70 -13.01 -5.13
N GLU A 36 -17.86 -14.03 -5.29
CA GLU A 36 -17.36 -14.52 -6.58
C GLU A 36 -18.19 -15.70 -7.09
N SER A 37 -18.12 -16.01 -8.39
CA SER A 37 -18.94 -17.02 -9.06
C SER A 37 -19.07 -18.36 -8.31
N ILE A 38 -18.00 -18.80 -7.65
CA ILE A 38 -17.93 -20.07 -6.91
C ILE A 38 -18.99 -20.15 -5.79
N GLY A 39 -19.09 -19.12 -4.95
CA GLY A 39 -20.05 -19.09 -3.84
C GLY A 39 -21.33 -18.32 -4.16
N ALA A 40 -21.24 -17.32 -5.04
CA ALA A 40 -22.35 -16.46 -5.44
C ALA A 40 -23.54 -17.22 -6.02
N GLN A 41 -23.31 -18.36 -6.69
CA GLN A 41 -24.37 -19.21 -7.24
C GLN A 41 -25.32 -19.80 -6.17
N PHE A 42 -24.88 -19.87 -4.91
CA PHE A 42 -25.66 -20.38 -3.79
C PHE A 42 -26.23 -19.27 -2.90
N MET A 43 -26.04 -18.00 -3.29
CA MET A 43 -26.39 -16.84 -2.47
C MET A 43 -27.46 -15.99 -3.16
N PRO A 44 -28.36 -15.32 -2.40
CA PRO A 44 -29.49 -14.59 -2.97
C PRO A 44 -29.09 -13.32 -3.75
N TRP A 45 -27.83 -12.87 -3.62
CA TRP A 45 -27.31 -11.64 -4.24
C TRP A 45 -26.54 -11.86 -5.54
N GLY A 46 -26.27 -13.11 -5.94
CA GLY A 46 -25.52 -13.41 -7.17
C GLY A 46 -24.07 -12.91 -7.17
N ARG A 47 -23.44 -12.88 -8.35
CA ARG A 47 -22.02 -12.47 -8.49
C ARG A 47 -21.89 -10.96 -8.39
N TRP A 48 -20.89 -10.50 -7.63
CA TRP A 48 -20.59 -9.07 -7.41
C TRP A 48 -21.80 -8.28 -6.92
N PRO A 49 -22.17 -8.44 -5.64
CA PRO A 49 -23.25 -7.67 -5.04
C PRO A 49 -23.05 -6.18 -5.28
N MET A 50 -24.12 -5.50 -5.68
CA MET A 50 -24.10 -4.08 -6.04
C MET A 50 -23.10 -3.73 -7.14
N THR A 51 -22.77 -4.67 -8.04
CA THR A 51 -21.76 -4.50 -9.10
C THR A 51 -20.35 -4.17 -8.61
N LEU A 52 -20.09 -4.34 -7.31
CA LEU A 52 -18.77 -4.16 -6.71
C LEU A 52 -18.00 -5.47 -6.76
N HIS A 53 -16.77 -5.38 -7.25
CA HIS A 53 -15.88 -6.53 -7.40
C HIS A 53 -15.68 -7.27 -6.06
N SER A 54 -15.56 -8.60 -6.11
CA SER A 54 -15.48 -9.46 -4.91
C SER A 54 -14.37 -9.04 -3.93
N ALA A 55 -13.23 -8.54 -4.44
CA ALA A 55 -12.14 -8.05 -3.60
C ALA A 55 -12.55 -6.88 -2.69
N PHE A 56 -13.51 -6.03 -3.11
CA PHE A 56 -14.04 -4.94 -2.29
C PHE A 56 -14.75 -5.48 -1.04
N TRP A 57 -15.65 -6.44 -1.22
CA TRP A 57 -16.36 -7.09 -0.11
C TRP A 57 -15.40 -7.83 0.80
N GLY A 58 -14.43 -8.51 0.20
CA GLY A 58 -13.35 -9.15 0.92
C GLY A 58 -12.61 -8.21 1.88
N ILE A 59 -12.13 -7.07 1.40
CA ILE A 59 -11.37 -6.14 2.25
C ILE A 59 -12.26 -5.43 3.28
N LEU A 60 -13.50 -5.12 2.92
CA LEU A 60 -14.47 -4.49 3.82
C LEU A 60 -14.71 -5.34 5.07
N PHE A 61 -15.11 -6.61 4.88
CA PHE A 61 -15.38 -7.51 6.00
C PHE A 61 -14.11 -7.88 6.76
N ASN A 62 -12.97 -8.03 6.07
CA ASN A 62 -11.69 -8.27 6.72
C ASN A 62 -11.34 -7.13 7.70
N LEU A 63 -11.39 -5.87 7.25
CA LEU A 63 -11.08 -4.73 8.11
C LEU A 63 -12.05 -4.58 9.27
N ILE A 64 -13.37 -4.75 9.03
CA ILE A 64 -14.38 -4.66 10.09
C ILE A 64 -14.08 -5.69 11.19
N VAL A 65 -13.89 -6.95 10.82
CA VAL A 65 -13.62 -8.02 11.78
C VAL A 65 -12.26 -7.81 12.45
N ALA A 66 -11.24 -7.43 11.70
CA ALA A 66 -9.92 -7.15 12.25
C ALA A 66 -9.97 -6.06 13.31
N ILE A 67 -10.71 -4.96 13.07
CA ILE A 67 -10.86 -3.87 14.05
C ILE A 67 -11.65 -4.33 15.27
N LEU A 68 -12.81 -4.98 15.10
CA LEU A 68 -13.66 -5.41 16.20
C LEU A 68 -12.99 -6.45 17.09
N VAL A 69 -12.41 -7.50 16.50
CA VAL A 69 -11.70 -8.54 17.26
C VAL A 69 -10.44 -7.94 17.90
N SER A 70 -9.72 -7.04 17.23
CA SER A 70 -8.59 -6.34 17.86
C SER A 70 -9.05 -5.52 19.05
N ALA A 71 -10.21 -4.85 18.99
CA ALA A 71 -10.76 -4.10 20.12
C ALA A 71 -11.03 -5.00 21.33
N MET A 72 -11.54 -6.22 21.09
CA MET A 72 -11.87 -7.18 22.14
C MET A 72 -10.66 -7.94 22.70
N THR A 73 -9.56 -8.00 21.94
CA THR A 73 -8.37 -8.82 22.24
C THR A 73 -7.16 -7.96 22.61
N GLN A 74 -7.38 -6.68 22.94
CA GLN A 74 -6.32 -5.80 23.38
C GLN A 74 -5.63 -6.34 24.64
N ASN A 75 -4.31 -6.24 24.64
CA ASN A 75 -3.46 -6.55 25.77
C ASN A 75 -2.35 -5.49 25.82
N ASP A 76 -2.15 -4.91 27.00
CA ASP A 76 -1.20 -3.82 27.20
C ASP A 76 0.25 -4.25 26.97
N GLU A 77 0.65 -5.44 27.45
CA GLU A 77 2.00 -5.97 27.26
C GLU A 77 2.31 -6.20 25.78
N GLU A 78 1.38 -6.82 25.05
CA GLU A 78 1.55 -7.02 23.62
C GLU A 78 1.55 -5.70 22.84
N MET A 79 0.74 -4.72 23.25
CA MET A 79 0.73 -3.39 22.66
C MET A 79 2.09 -2.71 22.85
N GLN A 80 2.67 -2.76 24.05
CA GLN A 80 4.01 -2.24 24.30
C GLN A 80 5.05 -2.91 23.41
N HIS A 81 4.98 -4.24 23.25
CA HIS A 81 5.87 -4.97 22.35
C HIS A 81 5.73 -4.51 20.89
N ARG A 82 4.50 -4.37 20.37
CA ARG A 82 4.26 -3.82 19.02
C ARG A 82 4.82 -2.41 18.87
N MET A 83 4.65 -1.57 19.90
CA MET A 83 5.12 -0.19 19.90
C MET A 83 6.65 -0.06 19.81
N VAL A 84 7.42 -1.07 20.24
CA VAL A 84 8.88 -1.10 20.04
C VAL A 84 9.22 -1.08 18.55
N PHE A 85 8.62 -1.97 17.76
CA PHE A 85 8.82 -2.02 16.31
C PHE A 85 8.35 -0.73 15.63
N HIS A 86 7.18 -0.21 16.01
CA HIS A 86 6.66 1.04 15.44
C HIS A 86 7.55 2.24 15.76
N ARG A 87 8.13 2.29 16.96
CA ARG A 87 9.10 3.32 17.35
C ARG A 87 10.37 3.20 16.53
N PHE A 88 10.89 1.98 16.38
CA PHE A 88 12.05 1.70 15.53
C PHE A 88 11.82 2.16 14.08
N LEU A 89 10.69 1.78 13.48
CA LEU A 89 10.33 2.21 12.12
C LEU A 89 10.20 3.73 12.01
N ARG A 90 9.58 4.37 12.99
CA ARG A 90 9.42 5.84 13.00
C ARG A 90 10.77 6.56 13.08
N GLU A 91 11.72 5.99 13.79
CA GLU A 91 13.05 6.56 14.00
C GLU A 91 13.96 6.38 12.77
N HIS A 92 13.91 5.22 12.11
CA HIS A 92 14.82 4.89 11.01
C HIS A 92 14.21 5.14 9.63
N ALA A 93 12.90 4.95 9.45
CA ALA A 93 12.21 5.13 8.16
C ALA A 93 11.39 6.43 8.07
N GLY A 94 11.50 7.31 9.07
CA GLY A 94 10.79 8.58 9.10
C GLY A 94 11.37 9.61 8.13
N LEU A 95 10.50 10.35 7.45
CA LEU A 95 10.89 11.53 6.66
C LEU A 95 11.58 12.60 7.53
N PRO A 96 12.74 13.15 7.12
CA PRO A 96 13.40 14.26 7.80
C PRO A 96 12.45 15.45 8.01
N LYS A 97 12.58 16.16 9.14
CA LYS A 97 11.70 17.29 9.49
C LYS A 97 11.63 18.36 8.39
N GLU A 98 12.75 18.61 7.73
CA GLU A 98 12.90 19.57 6.63
C GLU A 98 12.01 19.23 5.41
N LYS A 99 11.75 17.94 5.16
CA LYS A 99 10.97 17.46 4.01
C LYS A 99 9.51 17.20 4.31
N ARG A 100 9.11 17.28 5.58
CA ARG A 100 7.70 17.10 5.97
C ARG A 100 6.76 18.11 5.31
N GLY A 101 7.26 19.32 5.00
CA GLY A 101 6.50 20.32 4.25
C GLY A 101 6.15 19.90 2.81
N LEU A 102 6.85 18.92 2.24
CA LEU A 102 6.58 18.41 0.90
C LEU A 102 5.53 17.29 0.88
N VAL A 103 5.07 16.81 2.03
CA VAL A 103 4.05 15.75 2.11
C VAL A 103 2.74 16.15 1.41
N PRO A 104 2.18 17.35 1.62
CA PRO A 104 0.99 17.77 0.88
C PRO A 104 1.22 17.81 -0.63
N VAL A 105 2.41 18.26 -1.07
CA VAL A 105 2.77 18.31 -2.48
C VAL A 105 2.85 16.90 -3.07
N ALA A 106 3.46 15.95 -2.36
CA ALA A 106 3.51 14.54 -2.75
C ALA A 106 2.11 13.95 -2.94
N TRP A 107 1.18 14.24 -2.02
CA TRP A 107 -0.22 13.82 -2.13
C TRP A 107 -0.91 14.46 -3.33
N ILE A 108 -0.76 15.77 -3.54
CA ILE A 108 -1.37 16.48 -4.68
C ILE A 108 -0.86 15.86 -5.99
N ILE A 109 0.45 15.75 -6.18
CA ILE A 109 1.04 15.16 -7.40
C ILE A 109 0.51 13.74 -7.63
N THR A 110 0.49 12.91 -6.57
CA THR A 110 0.05 11.52 -6.67
C THR A 110 -1.43 11.41 -7.03
N LEU A 111 -2.29 12.16 -6.35
CA LEU A 111 -3.73 12.15 -6.62
C LEU A 111 -4.06 12.72 -7.99
N THR A 112 -3.41 13.82 -8.40
CA THR A 112 -3.56 14.39 -9.74
C THR A 112 -3.14 13.36 -10.80
N TRP A 113 -2.00 12.70 -10.61
CA TRP A 113 -1.54 11.67 -11.54
C TRP A 113 -2.50 10.48 -11.62
N PHE A 114 -2.98 9.96 -10.48
CA PHE A 114 -3.97 8.88 -10.47
C PHE A 114 -5.28 9.31 -11.16
N PHE A 115 -5.75 10.53 -10.94
CA PHE A 115 -7.00 11.03 -11.52
C PHE A 115 -6.93 11.18 -13.05
N PHE A 116 -5.85 11.77 -13.57
CA PHE A 116 -5.73 12.08 -15.00
C PHE A 116 -5.02 11.00 -15.83
N GLY A 117 -4.10 10.22 -15.25
CA GLY A 117 -3.35 9.20 -15.96
C GLY A 117 -4.06 7.85 -16.06
N ILE A 118 -4.81 7.46 -15.02
CA ILE A 118 -5.51 6.15 -14.95
C ILE A 118 -7.01 6.33 -14.65
N GLY A 119 -7.36 7.36 -13.90
CA GLY A 119 -8.70 7.62 -13.41
C GLY A 119 -9.64 8.28 -14.43
N PRO A 120 -10.77 8.81 -13.98
CA PRO A 120 -11.81 9.35 -14.86
C PRO A 120 -11.35 10.57 -15.67
N GLY A 121 -10.32 11.29 -15.21
CA GLY A 121 -9.73 12.42 -15.94
C GLY A 121 -9.09 12.02 -17.27
N ALA A 122 -8.75 10.74 -17.47
CA ALA A 122 -8.21 10.23 -18.73
C ALA A 122 -9.19 10.37 -19.91
N VAL A 123 -10.49 10.53 -19.64
CA VAL A 123 -11.50 10.74 -20.69
C VAL A 123 -11.22 12.01 -21.51
N ILE A 124 -10.65 13.04 -20.89
CA ILE A 124 -10.23 14.29 -21.55
C ILE A 124 -9.19 14.00 -22.64
N GLY A 125 -8.32 13.03 -22.40
CA GLY A 125 -7.29 12.58 -23.33
C GLY A 125 -7.82 12.07 -24.67
N ASN A 126 -9.10 11.69 -24.76
CA ASN A 126 -9.68 11.23 -26.03
C ASN A 126 -9.83 12.35 -27.07
N TRP A 127 -9.93 13.61 -26.65
CA TRP A 127 -10.34 14.71 -27.53
C TRP A 127 -9.33 15.85 -27.63
N ILE A 128 -8.46 16.01 -26.63
CA ILE A 128 -7.60 17.20 -26.49
C ILE A 128 -6.52 17.33 -27.57
N PHE A 129 -6.10 16.22 -28.21
CA PHE A 129 -5.07 16.20 -29.25
C PHE A 129 -5.60 15.76 -30.63
N GLY A 130 -6.92 15.72 -30.80
CA GLY A 130 -7.59 15.33 -32.04
C GLY A 130 -8.87 14.54 -31.78
N ASP A 131 -9.80 14.59 -32.73
CA ASP A 131 -11.05 13.85 -32.66
C ASP A 131 -10.77 12.33 -32.76
N PRO A 132 -11.28 11.50 -31.83
CA PRO A 132 -11.06 10.06 -31.87
C PRO A 132 -11.66 9.38 -33.11
N THR A 133 -12.59 10.02 -33.81
CA THR A 133 -13.27 9.51 -35.00
C THR A 133 -12.68 10.02 -36.31
N ASP A 134 -11.86 11.07 -36.28
CA ASP A 134 -11.21 11.64 -37.47
C ASP A 134 -9.69 11.68 -37.31
N ALA A 135 -9.03 10.71 -37.95
CA ALA A 135 -7.57 10.57 -37.92
C ALA A 135 -6.82 11.76 -38.54
N SER A 136 -7.46 12.55 -39.42
CA SER A 136 -6.82 13.72 -40.03
C SER A 136 -6.63 14.88 -39.06
N SER A 137 -7.42 14.90 -37.98
CA SER A 137 -7.38 15.92 -36.92
C SER A 137 -6.30 15.65 -35.84
N TRP A 138 -5.62 14.51 -35.90
CA TRP A 138 -4.65 14.10 -34.88
C TRP A 138 -3.36 14.91 -34.94
N LEU A 139 -3.12 15.71 -33.91
CA LEU A 139 -1.98 16.65 -33.84
C LEU A 139 -0.61 15.96 -33.98
N PHE A 140 -0.48 14.74 -33.47
CA PHE A 140 0.78 13.99 -33.42
C PHE A 140 0.81 12.79 -34.37
N GLY A 141 -0.19 12.65 -35.26
CA GLY A 141 -0.32 11.49 -36.15
C GLY A 141 -0.61 10.16 -35.43
N ILE A 142 -0.91 10.21 -34.13
CA ILE A 142 -1.32 9.08 -33.28
C ILE A 142 -2.66 9.43 -32.62
N PRO A 143 -3.46 8.43 -32.18
CA PRO A 143 -4.72 8.73 -31.53
C PRO A 143 -4.52 9.60 -30.29
N SER A 144 -5.41 10.57 -30.07
CA SER A 144 -5.28 11.55 -28.97
C SER A 144 -5.02 10.89 -27.61
N ILE A 145 -5.70 9.78 -27.33
CA ILE A 145 -5.54 9.06 -26.06
C ILE A 145 -4.11 8.51 -25.88
N TRP A 146 -3.41 8.12 -26.94
CA TRP A 146 -2.03 7.66 -26.84
C TRP A 146 -1.07 8.80 -26.48
N ALA A 147 -1.23 9.96 -27.13
CA ALA A 147 -0.46 11.15 -26.78
C ALA A 147 -0.68 11.55 -25.30
N TRP A 148 -1.92 11.47 -24.84
CA TRP A 148 -2.27 11.68 -23.43
C TRP A 148 -1.59 10.66 -22.50
N GLN A 149 -1.66 9.36 -22.81
CA GLN A 149 -1.02 8.33 -21.99
C GLN A 149 0.50 8.52 -21.93
N ILE A 150 1.17 8.82 -23.05
CA ILE A 150 2.61 9.07 -23.07
C ILE A 150 2.99 10.27 -22.19
N LEU A 151 2.21 11.36 -22.27
CA LEU A 151 2.42 12.54 -21.42
C LEU A 151 2.31 12.20 -19.94
N TRP A 152 1.24 11.53 -19.53
CA TRP A 152 1.03 11.16 -18.13
C TRP A 152 1.99 10.07 -17.66
N TRP A 153 2.46 9.19 -18.54
CA TRP A 153 3.53 8.25 -18.21
C TRP A 153 4.85 8.96 -17.94
N ALA A 154 5.23 9.94 -18.76
CA ALA A 154 6.42 10.75 -18.52
C ALA A 154 6.31 11.51 -17.18
N LEU A 155 5.15 12.09 -16.88
CA LEU A 155 4.85 12.70 -15.57
C LEU A 155 4.87 11.67 -14.44
N GLY A 156 4.49 10.42 -14.71
CA GLY A 156 4.54 9.31 -13.76
C GLY A 156 5.98 8.93 -13.40
N VAL A 157 6.87 8.87 -14.40
CA VAL A 157 8.31 8.67 -14.16
C VAL A 157 8.87 9.81 -13.32
N PHE A 158 8.51 11.05 -13.62
CA PHE A 158 8.89 12.21 -12.81
C PHE A 158 8.36 12.11 -11.37
N MET A 159 7.09 11.73 -11.19
CA MET A 159 6.50 11.50 -9.87
C MET A 159 7.26 10.41 -9.10
N MET A 160 7.58 9.28 -9.72
CA MET A 160 8.36 8.21 -9.08
C MET A 160 9.75 8.69 -8.68
N TRP A 161 10.42 9.47 -9.54
CA TRP A 161 11.69 10.10 -9.19
C TRP A 161 11.54 11.05 -8.00
N PHE A 162 10.50 11.89 -7.98
CA PHE A 162 10.23 12.83 -6.89
C PHE A 162 9.99 12.08 -5.57
N LEU A 163 9.15 11.06 -5.56
CA LEU A 163 8.85 10.27 -4.36
C LEU A 163 10.06 9.45 -3.88
N ALA A 164 10.82 8.84 -4.80
CA ALA A 164 11.94 7.99 -4.42
C ALA A 164 13.15 8.81 -3.93
N TYR A 165 13.55 9.84 -4.68
CA TYR A 165 14.81 10.55 -4.45
C TYR A 165 14.63 11.88 -3.72
N ARG A 166 13.60 12.66 -4.07
CA ARG A 166 13.39 13.97 -3.42
C ARG A 166 12.79 13.80 -2.03
N MET A 167 11.77 12.94 -1.93
CA MET A 167 11.14 12.54 -0.66
C MET A 167 11.89 11.43 0.08
N GLU A 168 12.93 10.83 -0.52
CA GLU A 168 13.77 9.81 0.13
C GLU A 168 13.02 8.56 0.63
N LEU A 169 11.83 8.29 0.08
CA LEU A 169 11.03 7.12 0.46
C LEU A 169 11.66 5.78 0.03
N SER A 170 12.71 5.83 -0.81
CA SER A 170 13.46 4.67 -1.29
C SER A 170 14.98 4.84 -1.10
N ARG A 171 15.41 5.64 -0.11
CA ARG A 171 16.83 5.77 0.25
C ARG A 171 17.13 5.04 1.56
N VAL A 172 18.40 4.66 1.70
CA VAL A 172 18.89 4.04 2.94
C VAL A 172 18.77 5.04 4.09
N PRO A 173 18.21 4.63 5.23
CA PRO A 173 18.19 5.44 6.44
C PRO A 173 19.58 6.00 6.79
N HIS A 174 19.63 7.27 7.20
CA HIS A 174 20.89 7.88 7.65
C HIS A 174 21.38 7.34 9.00
N LYS A 175 20.48 6.78 9.80
CA LYS A 175 20.82 6.15 11.07
C LYS A 175 21.15 4.68 10.81
N GLU A 176 22.40 4.29 11.04
CA GLU A 176 22.81 2.90 10.94
C GLU A 176 22.05 2.04 11.96
N VAL A 177 21.63 0.87 11.51
CA VAL A 177 20.95 -0.11 12.35
C VAL A 177 22.03 -0.89 13.08
N GLU A 178 22.31 -0.50 14.32
CA GLU A 178 23.14 -1.31 15.21
C GLU A 178 22.36 -2.57 15.62
N ALA A 179 22.91 -3.75 15.31
CA ALA A 179 22.34 -5.00 15.78
C ALA A 179 22.53 -5.08 17.31
N LEU A 180 21.43 -5.21 18.05
CA LEU A 180 21.45 -5.34 19.52
C LEU A 180 21.90 -6.73 20.00
N HIS A 181 22.41 -7.58 19.12
CA HIS A 181 22.95 -8.89 19.45
C HIS A 181 24.34 -9.01 18.86
N GLU A 182 25.33 -9.33 19.70
CA GLU A 182 26.57 -9.93 19.25
C GLU A 182 26.19 -11.18 18.46
N ASP A 183 26.71 -11.30 17.24
CA ASP A 183 26.49 -12.50 16.45
C ASP A 183 27.12 -13.68 17.24
N ILE A 184 26.46 -14.84 17.29
CA ILE A 184 26.99 -15.99 18.04
C ILE A 184 28.38 -16.42 17.52
N GLY A 185 28.73 -16.00 16.30
CA GLY A 185 30.06 -16.18 15.71
C GLY A 185 31.14 -15.19 16.16
N ASP A 186 30.77 -14.09 16.83
CA ASP A 186 31.71 -13.10 17.40
C ASP A 186 32.07 -13.43 18.86
N ILE A 187 31.43 -14.45 19.43
CA ILE A 187 31.83 -15.03 20.71
C ILE A 187 33.11 -15.81 20.44
N ASP A 188 34.26 -15.18 20.65
CA ASP A 188 35.54 -15.89 20.77
C ASP A 188 35.43 -16.82 21.98
N PHE A 189 35.01 -18.07 21.75
CA PHE A 189 35.18 -19.15 22.70
C PHE A 189 36.67 -19.31 22.88
N GLY A 190 37.20 -18.54 23.83
CA GLY A 190 38.61 -18.49 24.17
C GLY A 190 39.19 -19.88 24.15
N SER A 191 40.40 -19.96 23.60
CA SER A 191 41.28 -21.11 23.52
C SER A 191 41.52 -21.81 24.86
N ASP A 192 40.50 -22.45 25.42
CA ASP A 192 40.58 -23.49 26.44
C ASP A 192 40.81 -24.82 25.71
N GLN A 193 41.95 -24.90 25.02
CA GLN A 193 42.57 -26.17 24.69
C GLN A 193 44.03 -26.17 25.11
N SER A 194 44.23 -26.83 26.25
CA SER A 194 45.31 -27.78 26.53
C SER A 194 46.62 -27.26 27.13
N ARG A 195 46.83 -27.74 28.37
CA ARG A 195 48.08 -28.08 29.07
C ARG A 195 48.84 -26.99 29.82
#